data_AF-A0A7W7I7C0-F1
#
_entry.id   AF-A0A7W7I7C0-F1
#
_cell.length_a   1.000
_cell.length_b   1.000
_cell.length_c   1.000
_cell.angle_alpha   90.00
_cell.angle_beta   90.00
_cell.angle_gamma   90.00
#
_symmetry.space_group_name_H-M   'P 1'
#
loop_
_entity.id
_entity.type
_entity.pdbx_description
1 polymer ?
#
loop_
_entity_poly.entity_id
_entity_poly.type
_entity_poly.pdbx_seq_one_letter_code
_entity_poly.pdbx_strand_id
1 'polypeptide(L)'
;MFSGLHDIDWSSMEHAYGSADEVPALLPALRSSDAEERRKALGRFYGAVHHQGDVYPCTTASIPFLFELADDVTTPNRADIVELLVSIGSEAHGRCDGPYGGSEAHVEAVAAMRGRAETLIRFADDSDVRVRRAVIPGLGLFIDDVDRASAVLRDRLSAEPSIVEQLPVVEAMAALALRLPEGAEAQAMTWFAELAADRAAAPQIRGEPRNQRSVQSAPRPGPRARRAGRRLPQSWRILRKARCSPAA
;
A
#
# COMPACT_ATOMS: atom_id res chain seq x y z
N MET A 1 -15.51 16.30 11.07
CA MET A 1 -14.17 15.89 10.64
C MET A 1 -13.17 16.32 11.71
N PHE A 2 -12.21 15.48 12.03
CA PHE A 2 -11.17 15.62 13.06
C PHE A 2 -11.68 15.72 14.50
N SER A 3 -12.81 15.07 14.80
CA SER A 3 -13.33 15.01 16.16
C SER A 3 -12.34 14.28 17.07
N GLY A 4 -11.94 14.91 18.18
CA GLY A 4 -10.96 14.37 19.11
C GLY A 4 -9.49 14.61 18.74
N LEU A 5 -9.20 15.31 17.64
CA LEU A 5 -7.81 15.57 17.21
C LEU A 5 -6.99 16.32 18.27
N HIS A 6 -7.60 17.29 18.95
CA HIS A 6 -6.93 18.11 19.97
C HIS A 6 -7.03 17.52 21.38
N ASP A 7 -7.71 16.38 21.56
CA ASP A 7 -7.83 15.69 22.85
C ASP A 7 -6.65 14.73 23.09
N ILE A 8 -5.89 14.42 22.03
CA ILE A 8 -4.70 13.57 22.06
C ILE A 8 -3.48 14.40 22.47
N ASP A 9 -2.70 13.91 23.44
CA ASP A 9 -1.42 14.53 23.82
C ASP A 9 -0.30 14.15 22.83
N TRP A 10 -0.30 14.81 21.68
CA TRP A 10 0.71 14.62 20.63
C TRP A 10 2.14 14.95 21.08
N SER A 11 2.29 15.84 22.06
CA SER A 11 3.58 16.26 22.60
C SER A 11 4.29 15.15 23.36
N SER A 12 3.51 14.22 23.92
CA SER A 12 4.02 13.04 24.62
C SER A 12 4.56 11.95 23.67
N MET A 13 4.27 12.05 22.37
CA MET A 13 4.65 11.08 21.36
C MET A 13 5.82 11.60 20.52
N GLU A 14 6.59 10.68 19.96
CA GLU A 14 7.69 11.00 19.06
C GLU A 14 7.55 10.29 17.72
N HIS A 15 8.04 10.94 16.69
CA HIS A 15 8.36 10.37 15.39
C HIS A 15 9.88 10.36 15.17
N ALA A 16 10.34 10.02 13.96
CA ALA A 16 11.78 9.87 13.65
C ALA A 16 12.69 11.06 13.98
N TYR A 17 12.14 12.27 14.12
CA TYR A 17 12.91 13.50 14.38
C TYR A 17 12.52 14.22 15.69
N GLY A 18 11.91 13.53 16.65
CA GLY A 18 11.51 14.09 17.94
C GLY A 18 9.99 14.20 18.10
N SER A 19 9.53 15.20 18.85
CA SER A 19 8.11 15.39 19.21
C SER A 19 7.16 15.37 18.00
N ALA A 20 5.97 14.80 18.20
CA ALA A 20 4.87 14.74 17.24
C ALA A 20 3.89 15.93 17.34
N ASP A 21 4.24 17.01 18.05
CA ASP A 21 3.43 18.24 18.22
C ASP A 21 2.90 18.85 16.92
N GLU A 22 3.58 18.61 15.79
CA GLU A 22 3.17 19.13 14.50
C GLU A 22 2.01 18.36 13.84
N VAL A 23 1.74 17.12 14.25
CA VAL A 23 0.78 16.22 13.58
C VAL A 23 -0.65 16.83 13.52
N PRO A 24 -1.17 17.49 14.57
CA PRO A 24 -2.45 18.20 14.51
C PRO A 24 -2.53 19.28 13.42
N ALA A 25 -1.42 19.90 13.05
CA ALA A 25 -1.39 20.88 11.95
C ALA A 25 -1.25 20.18 10.58
N LEU A 26 -0.54 19.05 10.52
CA LEU A 26 -0.35 18.29 9.27
C LEU A 26 -1.66 17.68 8.75
N LEU A 27 -2.50 17.13 9.64
CA LEU A 27 -3.73 16.44 9.25
C LEU A 27 -4.72 17.35 8.49
N PRO A 28 -5.11 18.53 9.00
CA PRO A 28 -5.91 19.49 8.23
C PRO A 28 -5.20 20.02 6.97
N ALA A 29 -3.87 20.17 7.01
CA ALA A 29 -3.11 20.66 5.86
C ALA A 29 -3.16 19.70 4.65
N LEU A 30 -3.38 18.40 4.86
CA LEU A 30 -3.61 17.43 3.77
C LEU A 30 -4.86 17.76 2.92
N ARG A 31 -5.84 18.48 3.48
CA ARG A 31 -7.03 18.96 2.76
C ARG A 31 -7.02 20.46 2.46
N SER A 32 -5.86 21.13 2.59
CA SER A 32 -5.75 22.55 2.27
C SER A 32 -6.14 22.84 0.82
N SER A 33 -6.70 24.03 0.57
CA SER A 33 -6.92 24.51 -0.80
C SER A 33 -5.60 24.76 -1.55
N ASP A 34 -4.51 25.06 -0.84
CA ASP A 34 -3.18 25.22 -1.41
C ASP A 34 -2.53 23.85 -1.68
N ALA A 35 -2.21 23.58 -2.95
CA ALA A 35 -1.57 22.35 -3.38
C ALA A 35 -0.17 22.16 -2.79
N GLU A 36 0.57 23.23 -2.55
CA GLU A 36 1.91 23.18 -1.99
C GLU A 36 1.87 22.85 -0.49
N GLU A 37 0.89 23.36 0.25
CA GLU A 37 0.64 22.97 1.64
C GLU A 37 0.31 21.49 1.75
N ARG A 38 -0.62 20.98 0.92
CA ARG A 38 -0.94 19.54 0.88
C ARG A 38 0.29 18.69 0.61
N ARG A 39 1.09 19.08 -0.38
CA ARG A 39 2.32 18.37 -0.78
C ARG A 39 3.35 18.37 0.35
N LYS A 40 3.52 19.49 1.05
CA LYS A 40 4.42 19.58 2.22
C LYS A 40 3.93 18.72 3.37
N ALA A 41 2.63 18.74 3.67
CA ALA A 41 2.03 17.93 4.73
C ALA A 41 2.22 16.42 4.45
N LEU A 42 1.89 15.97 3.25
CA LEU A 42 2.10 14.58 2.83
C LEU A 42 3.59 14.20 2.86
N GLY A 43 4.46 15.09 2.38
CA GLY A 43 5.90 14.91 2.43
C GLY A 43 6.43 14.82 3.87
N ARG A 44 5.83 15.54 4.82
CA ARG A 44 6.20 15.48 6.24
C ARG A 44 5.71 14.18 6.89
N PHE A 45 4.55 13.67 6.50
CA PHE A 45 4.10 12.34 6.91
C PHE A 45 5.11 11.26 6.50
N TYR A 46 5.44 11.13 5.21
CA TYR A 46 6.44 10.14 4.77
C TYR A 46 7.86 10.45 5.25
N GLY A 47 8.17 11.73 5.48
CA GLY A 47 9.49 12.18 5.87
C GLY A 47 9.77 11.98 7.36
N ALA A 48 8.76 11.97 8.22
CA ALA A 48 8.95 11.96 9.67
C ALA A 48 7.96 11.04 10.39
N VAL A 49 6.66 11.30 10.23
CA VAL A 49 5.58 10.58 10.94
C VAL A 49 5.49 9.11 10.53
N HIS A 50 5.88 8.75 9.32
CA HIS A 50 5.98 7.38 8.79
C HIS A 50 7.32 7.20 8.06
N HIS A 51 8.40 7.64 8.71
CA HIS A 51 9.72 7.71 8.11
C HIS A 51 10.27 6.31 7.77
N GLN A 52 10.71 6.13 6.53
CA GLN A 52 11.28 4.87 6.02
C GLN A 52 10.40 3.63 6.25
N GLY A 53 9.08 3.82 6.35
CA GLY A 53 8.14 2.74 6.58
C GLY A 53 7.95 2.37 8.05
N ASP A 54 8.52 3.10 9.00
CA ASP A 54 8.35 2.80 10.42
C ASP A 54 7.00 3.31 10.96
N VAL A 55 6.50 2.65 12.01
CA VAL A 55 5.20 2.97 12.62
C VAL A 55 5.40 3.31 14.10
N TYR A 56 5.24 4.60 14.40
CA TYR A 56 5.32 5.19 15.73
C TYR A 56 3.92 5.32 16.35
N PRO A 57 3.81 5.56 17.68
CA PRO A 57 2.53 5.85 18.31
C PRO A 57 1.75 6.99 17.62
N CYS A 58 2.44 8.06 17.19
CA CYS A 58 1.80 9.17 16.48
C CYS A 58 1.36 8.80 15.05
N THR A 59 2.04 7.84 14.39
CA THR A 59 1.61 7.28 13.11
C THR A 59 0.28 6.57 13.26
N THR A 60 0.20 5.69 14.26
CA THR A 60 -1.01 4.91 14.57
C THR A 60 -2.16 5.81 14.99
N ALA A 61 -1.90 6.79 15.87
CA ALA A 61 -2.90 7.77 16.29
C ALA A 61 -3.44 8.63 15.14
N SER A 62 -2.69 8.75 14.04
CA SER A 62 -3.14 9.49 12.84
C SER A 62 -4.14 8.70 11.98
N ILE A 63 -4.19 7.37 12.08
CA ILE A 63 -4.97 6.50 11.18
C ILE A 63 -6.47 6.87 11.14
N PRO A 64 -7.18 7.09 12.27
CA PRO A 64 -8.59 7.45 12.24
C PRO A 64 -8.85 8.73 11.43
N PHE A 65 -8.00 9.75 11.58
CA PHE A 65 -8.12 11.04 10.90
C PHE A 65 -7.77 10.94 9.41
N LEU A 66 -6.80 10.09 9.06
CA LEU A 66 -6.49 9.78 7.65
C LEU A 66 -7.67 9.04 6.99
N PHE A 67 -8.38 8.16 7.70
CA PHE A 67 -9.61 7.56 7.20
C PHE A 67 -10.72 8.59 7.00
N GLU A 68 -10.91 9.53 7.94
CA GLU A 68 -11.90 10.61 7.76
C GLU A 68 -11.61 11.45 6.50
N LEU A 69 -10.33 11.76 6.25
CA LEU A 69 -9.90 12.44 5.04
C LEU A 69 -10.14 11.61 3.77
N ALA A 70 -9.85 10.30 3.84
CA ALA A 70 -10.01 9.37 2.73
C ALA A 70 -11.48 9.05 2.42
N ASP A 71 -12.38 9.15 3.39
CA ASP A 71 -13.83 8.96 3.21
C ASP A 71 -14.54 10.21 2.66
N ASP A 72 -13.99 11.40 2.88
CA ASP A 72 -14.55 12.65 2.36
C ASP A 72 -14.21 12.82 0.86
N VAL A 73 -15.23 12.65 0.02
CA VAL A 73 -15.12 12.79 -1.44
C VAL A 73 -14.67 14.18 -1.90
N THR A 74 -14.78 15.21 -1.05
CA THR A 74 -14.33 16.58 -1.32
C THR A 74 -12.85 16.80 -1.02
N THR A 75 -12.18 15.86 -0.34
CA THR A 75 -10.74 15.94 -0.04
C THR A 75 -9.91 15.89 -1.33
N PRO A 76 -9.11 16.93 -1.62
CA PRO A 76 -8.20 16.91 -2.76
C PRO A 76 -7.15 15.80 -2.60
N ASN A 77 -6.72 15.19 -3.70
CA ASN A 77 -5.66 14.16 -3.70
C ASN A 77 -5.94 12.96 -2.76
N ARG A 78 -7.21 12.59 -2.59
CA ARG A 78 -7.67 11.49 -1.71
C ARG A 78 -6.90 10.17 -1.92
N ALA A 79 -6.52 9.88 -3.17
CA ALA A 79 -5.70 8.71 -3.50
C ALA A 79 -4.35 8.68 -2.77
N ASP A 80 -3.69 9.83 -2.61
CA ASP A 80 -2.39 9.92 -1.91
C ASP A 80 -2.54 9.60 -0.42
N ILE A 81 -3.71 9.92 0.17
CA ILE A 81 -4.04 9.64 1.57
C ILE A 81 -4.35 8.14 1.76
N VAL A 82 -5.07 7.54 0.81
CA VAL A 82 -5.30 6.09 0.79
C VAL A 82 -3.99 5.33 0.62
N GLU A 83 -3.08 5.81 -0.24
CA GLU A 83 -1.73 5.23 -0.39
C GLU A 83 -0.94 5.33 0.92
N LEU A 84 -1.03 6.45 1.64
CA LEU A 84 -0.41 6.61 2.97
C LEU A 84 -1.00 5.62 4.00
N LEU A 85 -2.32 5.48 4.08
CA LEU A 85 -2.99 4.51 4.96
C LEU A 85 -2.52 3.08 4.69
N VAL A 86 -2.53 2.67 3.41
CA VAL A 86 -2.11 1.33 3.01
C VAL A 86 -0.62 1.11 3.24
N SER A 87 0.23 2.13 3.04
CA SER A 87 1.65 2.08 3.40
C SER A 87 1.84 1.81 4.89
N ILE A 88 1.22 2.62 5.75
CA ILE A 88 1.30 2.48 7.22
C ILE A 88 0.86 1.07 7.64
N GLY A 89 -0.30 0.62 7.16
CA GLY A 89 -0.82 -0.70 7.48
C GLY A 89 0.08 -1.83 6.99
N SER A 90 0.60 -1.73 5.76
CA SER A 90 1.40 -2.80 5.15
C SER A 90 2.73 -2.99 5.89
N GLU A 91 3.38 -1.88 6.25
CA GLU A 91 4.60 -1.93 7.05
C GLU A 91 4.34 -2.41 8.47
N ALA A 92 3.22 -1.98 9.09
CA ALA A 92 2.76 -2.47 10.38
C ALA A 92 2.61 -4.01 10.37
N HIS A 93 1.88 -4.53 9.38
CA HIS A 93 1.66 -5.95 9.18
C HIS A 93 2.97 -6.72 8.95
N GLY A 94 3.83 -6.23 8.05
CA GLY A 94 5.11 -6.85 7.75
C GLY A 94 6.05 -6.92 8.96
N ARG A 95 5.97 -5.94 9.87
CA ARG A 95 6.73 -5.98 11.14
C ARG A 95 6.14 -7.01 12.11
N CYS A 96 4.81 -7.08 12.23
CA CYS A 96 4.14 -8.05 13.09
C CYS A 96 4.47 -9.50 12.71
N ASP A 97 4.55 -9.80 11.41
CA ASP A 97 4.92 -11.13 10.90
C ASP A 97 6.44 -11.41 10.92
N GLY A 98 7.24 -10.40 11.25
CA GLY A 98 8.71 -10.50 11.26
C GLY A 98 9.27 -11.24 12.48
N PRO A 99 10.56 -11.64 12.44
CA PRO A 99 11.19 -12.43 13.50
C PRO A 99 11.30 -11.72 14.85
N TYR A 100 11.16 -10.40 14.87
CA TYR A 100 11.21 -9.58 16.08
C TYR A 100 9.82 -9.18 16.60
N GLY A 101 8.75 -9.52 15.87
CA GLY A 101 7.40 -9.03 16.14
C GLY A 101 7.24 -7.52 15.95
N GLY A 102 6.00 -7.05 16.00
CA GLY A 102 5.64 -5.63 15.97
C GLY A 102 5.65 -5.02 17.37
N SER A 103 5.91 -3.71 17.46
CA SER A 103 5.59 -2.97 18.69
C SER A 103 4.07 -2.83 18.85
N GLU A 104 3.62 -2.35 20.01
CA GLU A 104 2.21 -2.04 20.26
C GLU A 104 1.61 -1.14 19.16
N ALA A 105 2.33 -0.10 18.75
CA ALA A 105 1.91 0.77 17.64
C ALA A 105 1.67 0.01 16.32
N HIS A 106 2.47 -1.02 16.01
CA HIS A 106 2.28 -1.84 14.81
C HIS A 106 1.00 -2.70 14.93
N VAL A 107 0.81 -3.34 16.08
CA VAL A 107 -0.38 -4.18 16.34
C VAL A 107 -1.65 -3.34 16.28
N GLU A 108 -1.64 -2.17 16.92
CA GLU A 108 -2.75 -1.23 16.92
C GLU A 108 -3.03 -0.68 15.51
N ALA A 109 -2.00 -0.38 14.71
CA ALA A 109 -2.18 0.06 13.33
C ALA A 109 -2.84 -1.03 12.47
N VAL A 110 -2.39 -2.28 12.58
CA VAL A 110 -3.04 -3.42 11.89
C VAL A 110 -4.50 -3.57 12.34
N ALA A 111 -4.76 -3.49 13.64
CA ALA A 111 -6.12 -3.56 14.19
C ALA A 111 -7.00 -2.41 13.68
N ALA A 112 -6.48 -1.18 13.62
CA ALA A 112 -7.19 -0.02 13.08
C ALA A 112 -7.54 -0.19 11.60
N MET A 113 -6.62 -0.75 10.80
CA MET A 113 -6.86 -1.05 9.39
C MET A 113 -7.92 -2.15 9.22
N ARG A 114 -7.83 -3.26 9.97
CA ARG A 114 -8.82 -4.35 9.95
C ARG A 114 -10.21 -3.89 10.41
N GLY A 115 -10.27 -3.03 11.42
CA GLY A 115 -11.51 -2.41 11.90
C GLY A 115 -12.20 -1.50 10.86
N ARG A 116 -11.53 -1.20 9.74
CA ARG A 116 -12.05 -0.40 8.61
C ARG A 116 -12.17 -1.22 7.33
N ALA A 117 -12.28 -2.55 7.42
CA ALA A 117 -12.43 -3.46 6.29
C ALA A 117 -13.51 -3.01 5.27
N GLU A 118 -14.70 -2.64 5.75
CA GLU A 118 -15.81 -2.15 4.90
C GLU A 118 -15.45 -0.88 4.13
N THR A 119 -14.70 0.04 4.76
CA THR A 119 -14.21 1.26 4.13
C THR A 119 -13.21 0.94 3.02
N LEU A 120 -12.28 0.01 3.27
CA LEU A 120 -11.30 -0.42 2.27
C LEU A 120 -11.97 -1.08 1.06
N ILE A 121 -12.99 -1.92 1.29
CA ILE A 121 -13.79 -2.53 0.21
C ILE A 121 -14.50 -1.44 -0.61
N ARG A 122 -15.10 -0.44 0.04
CA ARG A 122 -15.75 0.67 -0.66
C ARG A 122 -14.78 1.49 -1.51
N PHE A 123 -13.54 1.70 -1.06
CA PHE A 123 -12.51 2.35 -1.89
C PHE A 123 -12.15 1.53 -3.13
N ALA A 124 -12.32 0.21 -3.11
CA ALA A 124 -12.10 -0.62 -4.28
C ALA A 124 -13.11 -0.30 -5.39
N ASP A 125 -14.29 0.23 -5.07
CA ASP A 125 -15.33 0.67 -6.00
C ASP A 125 -15.35 2.18 -6.26
N ASP A 126 -14.31 2.91 -5.85
CA ASP A 126 -14.26 4.36 -6.03
C ASP A 126 -14.22 4.78 -7.51
N SER A 127 -14.90 5.88 -7.82
CA SER A 127 -14.86 6.52 -9.14
C SER A 127 -13.45 6.96 -9.56
N ASP A 128 -12.59 7.37 -8.62
CA ASP A 128 -11.18 7.71 -8.91
C ASP A 128 -10.34 6.43 -8.97
N VAL A 129 -9.85 6.11 -10.17
CA VAL A 129 -8.97 4.95 -10.41
C VAL A 129 -7.74 4.95 -9.51
N ARG A 130 -7.23 6.12 -9.11
CA ARG A 130 -6.07 6.22 -8.23
C ARG A 130 -6.40 5.77 -6.81
N VAL A 131 -7.62 6.05 -6.33
CA VAL A 131 -8.11 5.55 -5.03
C VAL A 131 -8.26 4.03 -5.08
N ARG A 132 -8.93 3.50 -6.11
CA ARG A 132 -9.08 2.05 -6.30
C ARG A 132 -7.73 1.36 -6.28
N ARG A 133 -6.78 1.85 -7.08
CA ARG A 133 -5.43 1.29 -7.16
C ARG A 133 -4.68 1.36 -5.83
N ALA A 134 -4.77 2.47 -5.12
CA ALA A 134 -4.08 2.65 -3.85
C ALA A 134 -4.57 1.65 -2.78
N VAL A 135 -5.86 1.30 -2.79
CA VAL A 135 -6.42 0.40 -1.77
C VAL A 135 -6.14 -1.09 -2.00
N ILE A 136 -5.87 -1.52 -3.25
CA ILE A 136 -5.75 -2.95 -3.60
C ILE A 136 -4.85 -3.77 -2.65
N PRO A 137 -3.63 -3.34 -2.29
CA PRO A 137 -2.80 -4.12 -1.36
C PRO A 137 -3.46 -4.32 0.01
N GLY A 138 -4.21 -3.32 0.48
CA GLY A 138 -4.93 -3.39 1.75
C GLY A 138 -6.05 -4.43 1.76
N LEU A 139 -6.65 -4.75 0.61
CA LEU A 139 -7.69 -5.78 0.51
C LEU A 139 -7.17 -7.17 0.86
N GLY A 140 -5.93 -7.50 0.47
CA GLY A 140 -5.30 -8.78 0.81
C GLY A 140 -4.84 -8.88 2.27
N LEU A 141 -4.48 -7.74 2.87
CA LEU A 141 -3.85 -7.68 4.19
C LEU A 141 -4.83 -7.47 5.35
N PHE A 142 -5.95 -6.78 5.12
CA PHE A 142 -6.82 -6.30 6.21
C PHE A 142 -8.27 -6.79 6.16
N ILE A 143 -8.65 -7.60 5.16
CA ILE A 143 -9.99 -8.21 5.10
C ILE A 143 -9.89 -9.67 5.54
N ASP A 144 -10.47 -10.00 6.69
CA ASP A 144 -10.36 -11.35 7.26
C ASP A 144 -11.37 -12.36 6.68
N ASP A 145 -12.47 -11.86 6.12
CA ASP A 145 -13.42 -12.67 5.34
C ASP A 145 -12.81 -13.03 3.97
N VAL A 146 -12.33 -14.27 3.86
CA VAL A 146 -11.64 -14.79 2.67
C VAL A 146 -12.51 -14.75 1.43
N ASP A 147 -13.78 -15.17 1.54
CA ASP A 147 -14.67 -15.26 0.39
C ASP A 147 -14.97 -13.86 -0.14
N ARG A 148 -15.21 -12.92 0.77
CA ARG A 148 -15.47 -11.54 0.42
C ARG A 148 -14.24 -10.84 -0.17
N ALA A 149 -13.06 -11.01 0.44
CA ALA A 149 -11.81 -10.46 -0.08
C ALA A 149 -11.50 -11.01 -1.48
N SER A 150 -11.66 -12.33 -1.66
CA SER A 150 -11.42 -13.00 -2.94
C SER A 150 -12.39 -12.53 -4.02
N ALA A 151 -13.67 -12.36 -3.70
CA ALA A 151 -14.67 -11.85 -4.63
C ALA A 151 -14.33 -10.44 -5.11
N VAL A 152 -14.05 -9.51 -4.19
CA VAL A 152 -13.69 -8.12 -4.54
C VAL A 152 -12.44 -8.07 -5.43
N LEU A 153 -11.41 -8.85 -5.11
CA LEU A 153 -10.18 -8.90 -5.90
C LEU A 153 -10.44 -9.47 -7.31
N ARG A 154 -11.22 -10.54 -7.44
CA ARG A 154 -11.59 -11.09 -8.76
C ARG A 154 -12.36 -10.07 -9.60
N ASP A 155 -13.35 -9.42 -9.02
CA ASP A 155 -14.15 -8.39 -9.69
C ASP A 155 -13.28 -7.21 -10.16
N ARG A 156 -12.27 -6.82 -9.36
CA ARG A 156 -11.30 -5.80 -9.76
C ARG A 156 -10.40 -6.23 -10.90
N LEU A 157 -9.91 -7.46 -10.91
CA LEU A 157 -9.07 -7.92 -12.01
C LEU A 157 -9.81 -7.84 -13.36
N SER A 158 -11.11 -8.18 -13.38
CA SER A 158 -11.95 -8.12 -14.59
C SER A 158 -12.30 -6.70 -15.02
N ALA A 159 -12.38 -5.74 -14.08
CA ALA A 159 -12.73 -4.35 -14.36
C ALA A 159 -11.55 -3.47 -14.76
N GLU A 160 -10.32 -3.81 -14.36
CA GLU A 160 -9.15 -2.97 -14.58
C GLU A 160 -8.56 -3.16 -16.00
N PRO A 161 -8.34 -2.06 -16.75
CA PRO A 161 -8.10 -2.11 -18.21
C PRO A 161 -6.65 -2.40 -18.60
N SER A 162 -5.68 -2.24 -17.69
CA SER A 162 -4.27 -2.42 -18.01
C SER A 162 -3.54 -3.32 -17.03
N ILE A 163 -2.44 -3.88 -17.52
CA ILE A 163 -1.55 -4.75 -16.74
C ILE A 163 -0.98 -4.08 -15.48
N VAL A 164 -0.82 -2.76 -15.49
CA VAL A 164 -0.27 -2.00 -14.36
C VAL A 164 -1.28 -1.95 -13.22
N GLU A 165 -2.58 -1.96 -13.52
CA GLU A 165 -3.66 -2.01 -12.54
C GLU A 165 -4.00 -3.45 -12.12
N GLN A 166 -3.83 -4.42 -13.02
CA GLN A 166 -4.11 -5.84 -12.76
C GLN A 166 -3.06 -6.50 -11.85
N LEU A 167 -1.78 -6.15 -11.98
CA LEU A 167 -0.71 -6.81 -11.20
C LEU A 167 -0.89 -6.67 -9.67
N PRO A 168 -1.17 -5.47 -9.11
CA PRO A 168 -1.45 -5.33 -7.68
C PRO A 168 -2.59 -6.23 -7.18
N VAL A 169 -3.60 -6.52 -8.02
CA VAL A 169 -4.74 -7.37 -7.66
C VAL A 169 -4.29 -8.82 -7.49
N VAL A 170 -3.46 -9.31 -8.41
CA VAL A 170 -2.84 -10.65 -8.32
C VAL A 170 -1.95 -10.75 -7.08
N GLU A 171 -1.14 -9.71 -6.80
CA GLU A 171 -0.30 -9.65 -5.61
C GLU A 171 -1.11 -9.62 -4.31
N ALA A 172 -2.24 -8.91 -4.28
CA ALA A 172 -3.13 -8.87 -3.12
C ALA A 172 -3.83 -10.21 -2.86
N MET A 173 -4.23 -10.95 -3.90
CA MET A 173 -4.75 -12.31 -3.73
C MET A 173 -3.67 -13.26 -3.20
N ALA A 174 -2.43 -13.14 -3.68
CA ALA A 174 -1.33 -13.93 -3.18
C ALA A 174 -1.04 -13.63 -1.71
N ALA A 175 -1.09 -12.34 -1.31
CA ALA A 175 -0.95 -11.94 0.08
C ALA A 175 -2.08 -12.51 0.96
N LEU A 176 -3.33 -12.51 0.47
CA LEU A 176 -4.47 -13.13 1.16
C LEU A 176 -4.24 -14.64 1.38
N ALA A 177 -3.80 -15.36 0.33
CA ALA A 177 -3.52 -16.79 0.39
C ALA A 177 -2.40 -17.14 1.38
N LEU A 178 -1.34 -16.34 1.42
CA LEU A 178 -0.23 -16.52 2.36
C LEU A 178 -0.64 -16.23 3.80
N ARG A 179 -1.53 -15.26 4.02
CA ARG A 179 -2.00 -14.86 5.35
C ARG A 179 -3.05 -15.82 5.92
N LEU A 180 -3.94 -16.35 5.08
CA LEU A 180 -5.08 -17.19 5.47
C LEU A 180 -5.15 -18.49 4.66
N PRO A 181 -4.15 -19.39 4.78
CA PRO A 181 -4.01 -20.55 3.89
C PRO A 181 -5.19 -21.53 3.97
N GLU A 182 -5.74 -21.75 5.18
CA GLU A 182 -6.82 -22.72 5.41
C GLU A 182 -8.10 -22.43 4.60
N GLY A 183 -8.36 -21.16 4.26
CA GLY A 183 -9.53 -20.74 3.47
C GLY A 183 -9.21 -20.26 2.06
N ALA A 184 -8.05 -19.62 1.87
CA ALA A 184 -7.75 -18.87 0.65
C ALA A 184 -6.83 -19.61 -0.33
N GLU A 185 -6.00 -20.56 0.11
CA GLU A 185 -4.96 -21.15 -0.74
C GLU A 185 -5.55 -21.89 -1.95
N ALA A 186 -6.49 -22.81 -1.73
CA ALA A 186 -7.12 -23.57 -2.81
C ALA A 186 -7.86 -22.66 -3.81
N GLN A 187 -8.54 -21.63 -3.30
CA GLN A 187 -9.26 -20.63 -4.10
C GLN A 187 -8.31 -19.78 -4.96
N ALA A 188 -7.20 -19.34 -4.38
CA ALA A 188 -6.19 -18.54 -5.08
C ALA A 188 -5.46 -19.38 -6.13
N MET A 189 -5.07 -20.62 -5.79
CA MET A 189 -4.38 -21.52 -6.72
C MET A 189 -5.24 -21.90 -7.93
N THR A 190 -6.53 -22.15 -7.71
CA THR A 190 -7.48 -22.39 -8.81
C THR A 190 -7.55 -21.17 -9.72
N TRP A 191 -7.72 -19.99 -9.14
CA TRP A 191 -7.80 -18.74 -9.90
C TRP A 191 -6.50 -18.40 -10.65
N PHE A 192 -5.33 -18.61 -10.04
CA PHE A 192 -4.04 -18.41 -10.72
C PHE A 192 -3.84 -19.38 -11.88
N ALA A 193 -4.31 -20.64 -11.76
CA ALA A 193 -4.26 -21.61 -12.85
C ALA A 193 -5.17 -21.19 -14.02
N GLU A 194 -6.37 -20.68 -13.73
CA GLU A 194 -7.28 -20.13 -14.74
C GLU A 194 -6.66 -18.92 -15.46
N LEU A 195 -6.06 -17.99 -14.71
CA LEU A 195 -5.35 -16.84 -15.27
C LEU A 195 -4.15 -17.25 -16.14
N ALA A 196 -3.37 -18.23 -15.71
CA ALA A 196 -2.25 -18.75 -16.48
C ALA A 196 -2.70 -19.41 -17.80
N ALA A 197 -3.87 -20.04 -17.81
CA ALA A 197 -4.45 -20.67 -18.99
C ALA A 197 -5.11 -19.69 -19.96
N ASP A 198 -5.56 -18.52 -19.48
CA ASP A 198 -6.22 -17.51 -20.30
C ASP A 198 -5.24 -16.86 -21.28
N ARG A 199 -5.33 -17.22 -22.56
CA ARG A 199 -4.45 -16.66 -23.60
C ARG A 199 -4.72 -15.21 -23.95
N ALA A 200 -5.87 -14.66 -23.56
CA ALA A 200 -6.19 -13.25 -23.73
C ALA A 200 -5.52 -12.37 -22.66
N ALA A 201 -5.21 -12.93 -21.48
CA ALA A 201 -4.50 -12.24 -20.42
C ALA A 201 -3.05 -11.92 -20.81
N ALA A 202 -2.55 -10.77 -20.33
CA ALA A 202 -1.19 -10.34 -20.61
C ALA A 202 -0.15 -11.30 -19.99
N PRO A 203 0.99 -11.59 -20.66
CA PRO A 203 1.97 -12.60 -20.21
C PRO A 203 2.44 -12.45 -18.75
N GLN A 204 2.55 -11.21 -18.26
CA GLN A 204 3.00 -10.91 -16.90
C GLN A 204 1.93 -11.22 -15.84
N ILE A 205 0.64 -11.20 -16.22
CA ILE A 205 -0.48 -11.62 -15.36
C ILE A 205 -0.57 -13.15 -15.33
N ARG A 206 -0.26 -13.82 -16.44
CA ARG A 206 -0.23 -15.29 -16.55
C ARG A 206 0.94 -15.95 -15.81
N GLY A 207 1.89 -15.14 -15.32
CA GLY A 207 3.13 -15.64 -14.71
C GLY A 207 4.13 -16.23 -15.71
N GLU A 208 4.02 -15.93 -17.02
CA GLU A 208 5.01 -16.37 -17.98
C GLU A 208 6.35 -15.66 -17.74
N PRO A 209 7.48 -16.40 -17.68
CA PRO A 209 8.78 -15.78 -17.53
C PRO A 209 9.04 -14.85 -18.72
N ARG A 210 9.42 -13.60 -18.41
CA ARG A 210 9.79 -12.61 -19.43
C ARG A 210 10.93 -13.17 -20.26
N ASN A 211 10.64 -13.61 -21.48
CA ASN A 211 11.64 -14.08 -22.42
C ASN A 211 12.55 -12.87 -22.77
N GLN A 212 13.68 -12.73 -22.08
CA GLN A 212 14.74 -11.80 -22.47
C GLN A 212 15.44 -12.38 -23.70
N ARG A 213 14.75 -12.44 -24.83
CA ARG A 213 15.41 -12.75 -26.11
C ARG A 213 16.20 -11.52 -26.56
N SER A 214 17.51 -11.61 -26.28
CA SER A 214 18.62 -11.13 -27.12
C SER A 214 18.62 -9.66 -27.56
N VAL A 215 19.23 -8.79 -26.74
CA VAL A 215 20.04 -7.69 -27.26
C VAL A 215 21.45 -8.24 -27.46
N GLN A 216 21.64 -9.04 -28.51
CA GLN A 216 22.96 -9.22 -29.11
C GLN A 216 22.96 -8.45 -30.42
N SER A 217 24.01 -7.66 -30.62
CA SER A 217 24.33 -6.79 -31.75
C SER A 217 23.67 -5.39 -31.81
N ALA A 218 24.32 -4.43 -31.12
CA ALA A 218 24.47 -3.06 -31.63
C ALA A 218 25.85 -2.51 -31.19
N PRO A 219 26.56 -1.72 -32.02
CA PRO A 219 27.95 -1.37 -31.79
C PRO A 219 28.12 -0.29 -30.71
N ARG A 220 29.26 -0.34 -30.01
CA ARG A 220 29.62 0.56 -28.90
C ARG A 220 29.53 2.04 -29.32
N PRO A 221 28.83 2.91 -28.55
CA PRO A 221 29.03 4.35 -28.62
C PRO A 221 30.05 4.82 -27.57
N GLY A 222 30.86 5.81 -27.97
CA GLY A 222 31.93 6.43 -27.17
C GLY A 222 31.44 7.27 -25.97
N PRO A 223 32.36 7.95 -25.28
CA PRO A 223 32.12 8.42 -23.93
C PRO A 223 31.42 9.79 -23.91
N ARG A 224 30.23 9.84 -23.29
CA ARG A 224 29.70 10.89 -22.39
C ARG A 224 28.18 11.05 -22.58
N ALA A 225 27.43 10.79 -21.51
CA ALA A 225 26.41 11.69 -20.97
C ALA A 225 25.86 11.09 -19.67
N ARG A 226 26.09 11.78 -18.55
CA ARG A 226 25.42 11.51 -17.27
C ARG A 226 23.92 11.68 -17.47
N ARG A 227 23.13 10.63 -17.20
CA ARG A 227 21.68 10.74 -16.99
C ARG A 227 21.35 10.38 -15.55
N ALA A 228 20.68 11.32 -14.89
CA ALA A 228 20.17 11.20 -13.54
C ALA A 228 19.24 9.99 -13.42
N GLY A 229 19.54 9.11 -12.47
CA GLY A 229 18.70 7.98 -12.12
C GLY A 229 17.40 8.47 -11.50
N ARG A 230 16.26 8.18 -12.14
CA ARG A 230 14.95 8.22 -11.50
C ARG A 230 14.96 7.17 -10.38
N ARG A 231 14.89 7.60 -9.13
CA ARG A 231 14.68 6.72 -7.98
C ARG A 231 13.23 6.21 -8.05
N LEU A 232 13.07 4.89 -7.98
CA LEU A 232 11.76 4.24 -7.80
C LEU A 232 11.23 4.55 -6.39
N PRO A 233 9.91 4.63 -6.19
CA PRO A 233 9.29 4.78 -4.87
C PRO A 233 9.70 3.66 -3.90
N GLN A 234 9.87 4.00 -2.63
CA GLN A 234 10.38 3.08 -1.58
C GLN A 234 9.52 1.83 -1.37
N SER A 235 8.22 1.87 -1.69
CA SER A 235 7.27 0.75 -1.59
C SER A 235 7.68 -0.49 -2.39
N TRP A 236 8.50 -0.34 -3.43
CA TRP A 236 8.95 -1.45 -4.28
C TRP A 236 10.21 -2.17 -3.77
N ARG A 237 10.84 -1.71 -2.67
CA ARG A 237 12.09 -2.31 -2.16
C ARG A 237 11.85 -3.51 -1.24
N ILE A 238 10.66 -3.64 -0.66
CA ILE A 238 10.38 -4.65 0.38
C ILE A 238 9.97 -5.98 -0.24
N LEU A 239 9.17 -5.98 -1.32
CA LEU A 239 8.80 -7.20 -2.05
C LEU A 239 9.99 -7.89 -2.77
N ARG A 240 11.11 -7.18 -2.96
CA ARG A 240 12.33 -7.75 -3.57
C ARG A 240 13.24 -8.46 -2.57
N LYS A 241 13.20 -8.13 -1.28
CA LYS A 241 14.08 -8.75 -0.28
C LYS A 241 13.64 -10.15 0.13
N ALA A 242 12.37 -10.50 -0.04
CA ALA A 242 11.85 -11.84 0.25
C ALA A 242 12.29 -12.94 -0.76
N ARG A 243 12.95 -12.59 -1.88
CA ARG A 243 13.40 -13.55 -2.90
C ARG A 243 14.90 -13.92 -2.85
N CYS A 244 15.65 -13.41 -1.89
CA CYS A 244 17.08 -13.70 -1.76
C CYS A 244 17.47 -14.01 -0.31
N SER A 245 17.03 -15.14 0.22
CA SER A 245 17.77 -15.86 1.27
C SER A 245 17.73 -17.36 0.95
N PRO A 246 18.85 -17.97 0.52
CA PRO A 246 18.98 -19.41 0.61
C PRO A 246 19.15 -19.78 2.08
N ALA A 247 18.44 -20.82 2.51
CA ALA A 247 18.66 -21.47 3.79
C ALA A 247 20.13 -21.87 3.95
N ALA A 248 20.71 -21.52 5.09
CA ALA A 248 21.87 -22.14 5.71
C ALA A 248 21.67 -22.10 7.23
#